data_AF-A0A8T4UC38-F1
#
_entry.id   AF-A0A8T4UC38-F1
#
_cell.length_a   1.000
_cell.length_b   1.000
_cell.length_c   1.000
_cell.angle_alpha   90.00
_cell.angle_beta   90.00
_cell.angle_gamma   90.00
#
_symmetry.space_group_name_H-M   'P 1'
#
loop_
_entity.id
_entity.type
_entity.pdbx_description
1 polymer ?
#
loop_
_entity_poly.entity_id
_entity_poly.type
_entity_poly.pdbx_seq_one_letter_code
_entity_poly.pdbx_strand_id
1 'polypeptide(L)'
;MTFNHIALEQKEQMPIAFTALSKRNFFMKEQICTFTLKQGYTPLNPFQAFGYFLNDTVDRNIIRRANNTLVGIAAELWIFGEVSDGVLAEIKQAKEQRKPIKYFKIIESKTFQQIPKEEVVMEDDVSMHRKLL
;
A
#
# COMPACT_ATOMS: atom_id res chain seq x y z
N MET A 1 -4.41 18.84 -38.03
CA MET A 1 -4.27 17.42 -37.63
C MET A 1 -4.83 17.27 -36.23
N THR A 2 -5.71 16.30 -35.99
CA THR A 2 -6.20 15.97 -34.64
C THR A 2 -5.14 15.16 -33.90
N PHE A 3 -4.90 15.49 -32.64
CA PHE A 3 -3.99 14.74 -31.78
C PHE A 3 -4.57 13.35 -31.48
N ASN A 4 -3.80 12.29 -31.77
CA ASN A 4 -4.18 10.90 -31.54
C ASN A 4 -3.12 10.21 -30.67
N HIS A 5 -3.54 9.46 -29.66
CA HIS A 5 -2.67 8.66 -28.79
C HIS A 5 -3.46 7.49 -28.19
N ILE A 6 -2.89 6.27 -28.14
CA ILE A 6 -3.59 5.06 -27.69
C ILE A 6 -4.15 5.17 -26.27
N ALA A 7 -3.49 5.92 -25.38
CA ALA A 7 -3.99 6.17 -24.02
C ALA A 7 -5.35 6.90 -24.00
N LEU A 8 -5.72 7.62 -25.07
CA LEU A 8 -7.04 8.24 -25.17
C LEU A 8 -8.16 7.21 -25.35
N GLU A 9 -7.83 6.00 -25.81
CA GLU A 9 -8.75 4.87 -25.97
C GLU A 9 -8.79 3.99 -24.70
N GLN A 10 -7.79 4.10 -23.83
CA GLN A 10 -7.63 3.29 -22.61
C GLN A 10 -8.08 4.06 -21.37
N LYS A 11 -9.39 4.30 -21.23
CA LYS A 11 -9.99 5.08 -20.13
C LYS A 11 -10.74 4.25 -19.08
N GLU A 12 -10.68 2.92 -19.18
CA GLU A 12 -11.27 2.06 -18.17
C GLU A 12 -10.62 2.31 -16.80
N GLN A 13 -11.45 2.55 -15.79
CA GLN A 13 -10.96 2.87 -14.45
C GLN A 13 -10.64 1.59 -13.69
N MET A 14 -9.38 1.46 -13.27
CA MET A 14 -8.97 0.43 -12.32
C MET A 14 -9.16 0.94 -10.89
N PRO A 15 -9.73 0.14 -9.97
CA PRO A 15 -9.80 0.51 -8.56
C PRO A 15 -8.39 0.74 -7.99
N ILE A 16 -8.30 1.68 -7.05
CA ILE A 16 -7.03 2.03 -6.40
C ILE A 16 -6.80 1.10 -5.21
N ALA A 17 -5.64 0.44 -5.16
CA ALA A 17 -5.17 -0.25 -3.97
C ALA A 17 -4.05 0.56 -3.31
N PHE A 18 -4.24 0.97 -2.05
CA PHE A 18 -3.13 1.50 -1.27
C PHE A 18 -2.24 0.32 -0.85
N THR A 19 -0.97 0.36 -1.24
CA THR A 19 -0.03 -0.75 -1.01
C THR A 19 0.84 -0.45 0.21
N ALA A 20 0.35 -0.86 1.37
CA ALA A 20 1.01 -0.72 2.67
C ALA A 20 2.12 -1.76 2.84
N LEU A 21 3.25 -1.34 3.40
CA LEU A 21 4.40 -2.20 3.70
C LEU A 21 5.28 -1.55 4.75
N SER A 22 5.98 -2.39 5.54
CA SER A 22 7.06 -1.90 6.38
C SER A 22 8.13 -1.18 5.57
N LYS A 23 8.72 -0.14 6.15
CA LYS A 23 9.92 0.52 5.61
C LYS A 23 11.07 -0.46 5.35
N ARG A 24 11.12 -1.60 6.07
CA ARG A 24 12.13 -2.65 5.86
C ARG A 24 12.03 -3.26 4.46
N ASN A 25 10.84 -3.27 3.88
CA ASN A 25 10.54 -3.86 2.58
C ASN A 25 10.47 -2.83 1.44
N PHE A 26 10.89 -1.57 1.66
CA PHE A 26 10.76 -0.50 0.66
C PHE A 26 11.45 -0.82 -0.67
N PHE A 27 12.49 -1.65 -0.65
CA PHE A 27 13.21 -2.10 -1.84
C PHE A 27 12.32 -2.93 -2.79
N MET A 28 11.20 -3.49 -2.30
CA MET A 28 10.24 -4.28 -3.07
C MET A 28 9.14 -3.44 -3.73
N LYS A 29 9.15 -2.10 -3.60
CA LYS A 29 8.09 -1.21 -4.08
C LYS A 29 7.70 -1.45 -5.55
N GLU A 30 8.67 -1.72 -6.41
CA GLU A 30 8.43 -1.96 -7.85
C GLU A 30 7.76 -3.30 -8.11
N GLN A 31 8.16 -4.35 -7.38
CA GLN A 31 7.57 -5.68 -7.44
C GLN A 31 6.11 -5.64 -6.96
N ILE A 32 5.84 -4.89 -5.88
CA ILE A 32 4.50 -4.71 -5.32
C ILE A 32 3.60 -3.97 -6.31
N CYS A 33 4.08 -2.87 -6.91
CA CYS A 33 3.33 -2.16 -7.95
C CYS A 33 3.08 -3.05 -9.17
N THR A 34 4.08 -3.81 -9.61
CA THR A 34 3.94 -4.76 -10.73
C THR A 34 2.89 -5.83 -10.43
N PHE A 35 2.91 -6.41 -9.23
CA PHE A 35 1.92 -7.38 -8.80
C PHE A 35 0.52 -6.77 -8.80
N THR A 36 0.36 -5.59 -8.21
CA THR A 36 -0.93 -4.89 -8.10
C THR A 36 -1.52 -4.55 -9.47
N LEU A 37 -0.70 -4.06 -10.40
CA LEU A 37 -1.11 -3.81 -11.80
C LEU A 37 -1.59 -5.09 -12.49
N LYS A 38 -0.88 -6.21 -12.29
CA LYS A 38 -1.28 -7.52 -12.84
C LYS A 38 -2.59 -8.06 -12.26
N GLN A 39 -3.03 -7.55 -11.11
CA GLN A 39 -4.34 -7.87 -10.52
C GLN A 39 -5.47 -6.93 -11.00
N GLY A 40 -5.19 -5.98 -11.91
CA GLY A 40 -6.18 -5.03 -12.41
C GLY A 40 -6.46 -3.86 -11.47
N TYR A 41 -5.51 -3.53 -10.57
CA TYR A 41 -5.61 -2.39 -9.66
C TYR A 41 -4.57 -1.33 -9.99
N THR A 42 -4.93 -0.06 -9.78
CA THR A 42 -3.97 1.05 -9.77
C THR A 42 -3.22 1.05 -8.45
N PRO A 43 -1.90 0.83 -8.41
CA PRO A 43 -1.14 0.86 -7.17
C PRO A 43 -0.96 2.30 -6.68
N LEU A 44 -1.32 2.55 -5.43
CA LEU A 44 -0.96 3.75 -4.70
C LEU A 44 0.06 3.37 -3.63
N ASN A 45 1.34 3.42 -4.01
CA ASN A 45 2.46 3.02 -3.15
C ASN A 45 3.07 4.25 -2.46
N PRO A 46 3.11 4.30 -1.12
CA PRO A 46 3.61 5.47 -0.41
C PRO A 46 5.12 5.70 -0.66
N PHE A 47 5.88 4.64 -0.96
CA PHE A 47 7.31 4.75 -1.28
C PHE A 47 7.60 5.25 -2.70
N GLN A 48 6.58 5.35 -3.55
CA GLN A 48 6.70 5.94 -4.89
C GLN A 48 5.91 7.24 -5.08
N ALA A 49 4.94 7.54 -4.20
CA ALA A 49 4.04 8.67 -4.38
C ALA A 49 4.77 10.02 -4.39
N PHE A 50 5.71 10.23 -3.46
CA PHE A 50 6.44 11.50 -3.32
C PHE A 50 7.93 11.29 -3.03
N GLY A 51 8.44 10.06 -3.10
CA GLY A 51 9.74 9.71 -2.52
C GLY A 51 9.71 9.66 -0.99
N TYR A 52 8.72 8.96 -0.42
CA TYR A 52 8.32 8.73 1.00
C TYR A 52 8.81 9.72 2.06
N PHE A 53 10.12 9.87 2.25
CA PHE A 53 10.71 10.72 3.28
C PHE A 53 11.25 12.05 2.77
N LEU A 54 11.33 12.26 1.45
CA LEU A 54 11.85 13.48 0.82
C LEU A 54 13.17 13.96 1.45
N ASN A 55 14.03 13.03 1.89
CA ASN A 55 15.27 13.31 2.64
C ASN A 55 15.07 14.26 3.84
N ASP A 56 13.97 14.13 4.57
CA ASP A 56 13.56 14.96 5.72
C ASP A 56 13.45 16.47 5.38
N THR A 57 13.35 16.85 4.09
CA THR A 57 13.15 18.25 3.66
C THR A 57 11.74 18.76 3.93
N VAL A 58 10.81 17.86 4.25
CA VAL A 58 9.41 18.14 4.57
C VAL A 58 9.09 17.58 5.96
N ASP A 59 8.33 18.36 6.74
CA ASP A 59 7.88 17.92 8.06
C ASP A 59 7.14 16.58 7.99
N ARG A 60 7.49 15.67 8.91
CA ARG A 60 6.96 14.30 8.91
C ARG A 60 5.46 14.24 9.10
N ASN A 61 4.84 15.22 9.79
CA ASN A 61 3.39 15.23 9.93
C ASN A 61 2.68 15.67 8.65
N ILE A 62 3.32 16.48 7.79
CA ILE A 62 2.82 16.76 6.44
C ILE A 62 2.80 15.45 5.63
N ILE A 63 3.91 14.70 5.64
CA ILE A 63 4.01 13.40 4.95
C ILE A 63 2.96 12.41 5.45
N ARG A 64 2.78 12.30 6.78
CA ARG A 64 1.74 11.44 7.37
C ARG A 64 0.34 11.85 6.93
N ARG A 65 0.02 13.14 6.90
CA ARG A 65 -1.28 13.63 6.40
C ARG A 65 -1.48 13.32 4.91
N ALA A 66 -0.42 13.43 4.11
CA ALA A 66 -0.46 13.05 2.70
C ALA A 66 -0.74 11.54 2.55
N ASN A 67 -0.04 10.68 3.28
CA ASN A 67 -0.31 9.23 3.28
C ASN A 67 -1.73 8.90 3.76
N ASN A 68 -2.22 9.54 4.82
CA ASN A 68 -3.60 9.33 5.29
C ASN A 68 -4.62 9.73 4.20
N THR A 69 -4.34 10.79 3.43
CA THR A 69 -5.16 11.16 2.27
C THR A 69 -5.16 10.05 1.22
N LEU A 70 -3.98 9.48 0.92
CA LEU A 70 -3.84 8.37 -0.02
C LEU A 70 -4.64 7.12 0.41
N VAL A 71 -4.58 6.75 1.69
CA VAL A 71 -5.41 5.67 2.26
C VAL A 71 -6.90 6.01 2.10
N GLY A 72 -7.28 7.27 2.36
CA GLY A 72 -8.66 7.74 2.25
C GLY A 72 -9.26 7.58 0.86
N ILE A 73 -8.50 7.89 -0.20
CA ILE A 73 -8.96 7.81 -1.59
C ILE A 73 -8.89 6.40 -2.19
N ALA A 74 -8.06 5.50 -1.64
CA ALA A 74 -7.93 4.14 -2.15
C ALA A 74 -9.22 3.34 -1.94
N ALA A 75 -9.57 2.46 -2.88
CA ALA A 75 -10.72 1.57 -2.73
C ALA A 75 -10.44 0.45 -1.71
N GLU A 76 -9.20 -0.06 -1.71
CA GLU A 76 -8.76 -1.16 -0.83
C GLU A 76 -7.40 -0.86 -0.20
N LEU A 77 -7.13 -1.50 0.95
CA LEU A 77 -5.83 -1.50 1.62
C LEU A 77 -5.16 -2.88 1.45
N TRP A 78 -3.98 -2.91 0.83
CA TRP A 78 -3.23 -4.14 0.55
C TRP A 78 -1.92 -4.11 1.30
N ILE A 79 -1.69 -5.11 2.15
CA ILE A 79 -0.56 -5.15 3.07
C ILE A 79 0.43 -6.21 2.59
N PHE A 80 1.69 -5.81 2.41
CA PHE A 80 2.75 -6.67 1.93
C PHE A 80 3.83 -6.89 2.99
N GLY A 81 4.00 -8.15 3.39
CA GLY A 81 4.97 -8.56 4.39
C GLY A 81 4.50 -8.33 5.83
N GLU A 82 5.43 -7.95 6.71
CA GLU A 82 5.16 -7.70 8.12
C GLU A 82 4.44 -6.37 8.36
N VAL A 83 3.57 -6.36 9.37
CA VAL A 83 2.85 -5.16 9.82
C VAL A 83 3.73 -4.36 10.78
N SER A 84 4.11 -3.15 10.38
CA SER A 84 4.79 -2.17 11.22
C SER A 84 3.80 -1.24 11.96
N ASP A 85 4.30 -0.35 12.81
CA ASP A 85 3.54 0.73 13.44
C ASP A 85 2.74 1.61 12.46
N GLY A 86 3.38 2.07 11.39
CA GLY A 86 2.76 2.84 10.32
C GLY A 86 1.67 2.05 9.60
N VAL A 87 1.95 0.81 9.23
CA VAL A 87 0.96 -0.08 8.57
C VAL A 87 -0.24 -0.32 9.49
N LEU A 88 -0.02 -0.46 10.80
CA LEU A 88 -1.10 -0.63 11.76
C LEU A 88 -2.01 0.61 11.87
N ALA A 89 -1.44 1.81 11.76
CA ALA A 89 -2.22 3.04 11.70
C ALA A 89 -3.08 3.11 10.42
N GLU A 90 -2.53 2.67 9.28
CA GLU A 90 -3.24 2.58 8.00
C GLU A 90 -4.39 1.55 8.07
N ILE A 91 -4.15 0.38 8.70
CA ILE A 91 -5.19 -0.63 8.99
C ILE A 91 -6.33 -0.03 9.80
N LYS A 92 -6.01 0.69 10.87
CA LYS A 92 -7.01 1.33 11.73
C LYS A 92 -7.87 2.30 10.92
N GLN A 93 -7.26 3.17 10.12
CA GLN A 93 -7.98 4.11 9.27
C GLN A 93 -8.86 3.38 8.23
N ALA A 94 -8.34 2.35 7.56
CA ALA A 94 -9.11 1.58 6.58
C ALA A 94 -10.33 0.90 7.19
N LYS A 95 -10.21 0.38 8.43
CA LYS A 95 -11.32 -0.20 9.19
C LYS A 95 -12.38 0.84 9.55
N GLU A 96 -11.98 2.01 10.03
CA GLU A 96 -12.89 3.13 10.30
C GLU A 96 -13.68 3.53 9.04
N GLN A 97 -13.05 3.40 7.88
CA GLN A 97 -13.64 3.68 6.57
C GLN A 97 -14.32 2.46 5.90
N ARG A 98 -14.41 1.32 6.61
CA ARG A 98 -15.00 0.05 6.12
C ARG A 98 -14.43 -0.43 4.78
N LYS A 99 -13.15 -0.17 4.52
CA LYS A 99 -12.47 -0.61 3.30
C LYS A 99 -12.07 -2.08 3.40
N PRO A 100 -12.10 -2.85 2.29
CA PRO A 100 -11.50 -4.18 2.25
C PRO A 100 -9.99 -4.12 2.54
N ILE A 101 -9.51 -5.08 3.33
CA ILE A 101 -8.09 -5.23 3.68
C ILE A 101 -7.62 -6.61 3.19
N LYS A 102 -6.56 -6.63 2.40
CA LYS A 102 -5.93 -7.86 1.89
C LYS A 102 -4.50 -7.95 2.40
N TYR A 103 -4.08 -9.17 2.76
CA TYR A 103 -2.77 -9.44 3.32
C TYR A 103 -1.99 -10.35 2.39
N PHE A 104 -0.71 -10.03 2.17
CA PHE A 104 0.16 -10.77 1.26
C PHE A 104 1.48 -11.08 1.96
N LYS A 105 1.84 -12.36 2.00
CA LYS A 105 3.19 -12.78 2.40
C LYS A 105 4.15 -12.72 1.21
N ILE A 106 5.40 -12.40 1.52
CA ILE A 106 6.51 -12.46 0.57
C ILE A 106 7.04 -13.90 0.60
N ILE A 107 6.92 -14.63 -0.52
CA ILE A 107 7.40 -16.02 -0.63
C ILE A 107 8.84 -16.04 -1.13
N GLU A 108 9.12 -15.24 -2.17
CA GLU A 108 10.42 -15.09 -2.82
C GLU A 108 10.60 -13.61 -3.20
N SER A 109 11.78 -13.24 -3.70
CA SER A 109 12.17 -11.87 -4.02
C SER A 109 11.20 -11.11 -4.95
N LYS A 110 10.25 -11.80 -5.59
CA LYS A 110 9.28 -11.23 -6.56
C LYS A 110 7.87 -11.83 -6.49
N THR A 111 7.58 -12.68 -5.50
CA THR A 111 6.32 -13.43 -5.46
C THR A 111 5.56 -13.16 -4.18
N PHE A 112 4.29 -12.78 -4.33
CA PHE A 112 3.37 -12.49 -3.24
C PHE A 112 2.22 -13.48 -3.25
N GLN A 113 1.90 -14.01 -2.08
CA GLN A 113 0.76 -14.90 -1.90
C GLN A 113 -0.23 -14.26 -0.93
N GLN A 114 -1.50 -14.17 -1.31
CA GLN A 114 -2.55 -13.72 -0.41
C GLN A 114 -2.71 -14.71 0.75
N ILE A 115 -2.81 -14.19 1.96
CA ILE A 115 -2.94 -14.97 3.20
C ILE A 115 -4.13 -14.48 4.04
N PRO A 116 -4.67 -15.35 4.91
CA PRO A 116 -5.60 -14.92 5.93
C PRO A 116 -4.89 -14.04 6.98
N LYS A 117 -5.65 -13.19 7.67
CA LYS A 117 -5.10 -12.22 8.65
C LYS A 117 -4.40 -12.90 9.83
N GLU A 118 -4.79 -14.12 10.15
CA GLU A 118 -4.26 -14.93 11.24
C GLU A 118 -2.79 -15.34 11.00
N GLU A 119 -2.38 -15.44 9.73
CA GLU A 119 -1.02 -15.78 9.31
C GLU A 119 -0.10 -14.55 9.22
N VAL A 120 -0.63 -13.34 9.41
CA VAL A 120 0.15 -12.10 9.28
C VAL A 120 1.16 -11.98 10.41
N VAL A 121 2.41 -11.71 10.04
CA VAL A 121 3.50 -11.40 10.94
C VAL A 121 3.47 -9.90 11.26
N MET A 122 3.71 -9.55 12.52
CA MET A 122 3.84 -8.17 12.97
C MET A 122 5.29 -7.92 13.39
N GLU A 123 5.77 -6.70 13.22
CA GLU A 123 7.04 -6.30 13.83
C GLU A 123 6.95 -6.38 15.37
N ASP A 124 8.08 -6.66 16.02
CA ASP A 124 8.12 -6.95 17.46
C ASP A 124 7.50 -5.84 18.31
N ASP A 125 7.73 -4.59 17.94
CA ASP A 125 7.24 -3.38 18.61
C ASP A 125 5.72 -3.21 18.55
N VAL A 126 5.04 -3.88 17.61
CA VAL A 126 3.58 -3.86 17.47
C VAL A 126 2.90 -5.22 17.66
N SER A 127 3.67 -6.27 17.93
CA SER A 127 3.17 -7.63 18.14
C SER A 127 2.05 -7.73 19.21
N MET A 128 2.15 -6.95 20.29
CA MET A 128 1.13 -6.86 21.35
C MET A 128 -0.23 -6.31 20.88
N HIS A 129 -0.26 -5.67 19.70
CA HIS A 129 -1.45 -5.07 19.12
C HIS A 129 -2.15 -5.95 18.08
N ARG A 130 -1.82 -7.26 17.99
CA ARG A 130 -2.41 -8.19 17.01
C ARG A 130 -3.94 -8.23 16.96
N LYS A 131 -4.59 -7.96 18.09
CA LYS A 131 -6.06 -7.81 18.17
C LYS A 131 -6.64 -6.69 17.29
N LEU A 132 -5.79 -5.79 16.80
CA LEU A 132 -6.17 -4.69 15.91
C LEU A 132 -6.14 -5.07 14.42
N LEU A 133 -5.64 -6.26 14.04
CA LEU A 133 -5.69 -6.80 12.67
C LEU A 133 -7.09 -7.18 12.22
#